data_AF-A0ABD7IS44-F1
#
_entry.id   AF-A0ABD7IS44-F1
#
_cell.length_a   1.000
_cell.length_b   1.000
_cell.length_c   1.000
_cell.angle_alpha   90.00
_cell.angle_beta   90.00
_cell.angle_gamma   90.00
#
_symmetry.space_group_name_H-M   'P 1'
#
loop_
_entity.id
_entity.type
_entity.pdbx_description
1 polymer ?
#
loop_
_entity_poly.entity_id
_entity_poly.type
_entity_poly.pdbx_seq_one_letter_code
_entity_poly.pdbx_strand_id
1 'polypeptide(L)' 'MDLLVPNKSRDAERFLIDSKGHVYYTSNHYASFVKVK' A
#
# COMPACT_ATOMS: atom_id res chain seq x y z
N MET A 1 6.48 4.86 -5.39
CA MET A 1 5.48 5.41 -6.33
C MET A 1 5.46 4.50 -7.54
N ASP A 2 4.35 3.79 -7.77
CA ASP A 2 4.22 2.95 -8.97
C ASP A 2 4.04 3.87 -10.19
N LEU A 3 5.04 3.91 -11.07
CA LEU A 3 4.89 4.57 -12.36
C LEU A 3 3.78 3.84 -13.13
N LEU A 4 2.72 4.55 -13.52
CA LEU A 4 1.59 4.01 -14.29
C LEU A 4 2.05 3.68 -15.72
N VAL A 5 2.76 2.58 -15.88
CA VAL A 5 3.12 2.02 -17.19
C VAL A 5 1.90 1.28 -17.71
N PRO A 6 1.34 1.66 -18.88
CA PRO A 6 0.23 0.94 -19.49
C PRO A 6 0.56 -0.54 -19.62
N ASN A 7 -0.42 -1.40 -19.33
CA ASN A 7 -0.28 -2.86 -19.42
C ASN A 7 0.67 -3.52 -18.41
N LYS A 8 1.18 -2.80 -17.41
CA LYS A 8 1.91 -3.39 -16.28
C LYS A 8 0.99 -3.54 -15.07
N SER A 9 0.82 -4.76 -14.58
CA SER A 9 0.16 -5.00 -13.30
C SER A 9 0.89 -4.26 -12.20
N ARG A 10 0.13 -3.60 -11.32
CA ARG A 10 0.71 -2.95 -10.14
C ARG A 10 1.23 -4.00 -9.17
N ASP A 11 2.29 -3.66 -8.44
CA ASP A 11 2.77 -4.51 -7.35
C ASP A 11 1.72 -4.62 -6.23
N ALA A 12 1.88 -5.53 -5.28
CA ALA A 12 1.01 -5.71 -4.12
C ALA A 12 1.30 -4.71 -2.98
N GLU A 13 2.46 -4.07 -3.00
CA GLU A 13 2.93 -3.21 -1.91
C GLU A 13 2.23 -1.83 -1.86
N ARG A 14 1.73 -1.44 -0.68
CA ARG A 14 1.06 -0.14 -0.48
C ARG A 14 1.33 0.43 0.90
N PHE A 15 1.36 1.76 0.98
CA PHE A 15 1.17 2.52 2.21
C PHE A 15 -0.25 3.06 2.27
N LEU A 16 -0.86 3.00 3.45
CA LEU A 16 -2.20 3.51 3.73
C LEU A 16 -2.13 4.48 4.90
N ILE A 17 -3.01 5.48 4.89
CA ILE A 17 -3.18 6.43 5.98
C ILE A 17 -4.65 6.44 6.37
N ASP A 18 -4.96 6.25 7.65
CA ASP A 18 -6.34 6.35 8.16
C ASP A 18 -6.76 7.82 8.37
N SER A 19 -8.03 8.04 8.71
CA SER A 19 -8.55 9.39 8.98
C SER A 19 -7.96 10.06 10.21
N LYS A 20 -7.23 9.32 11.06
CA LYS A 20 -6.54 9.82 12.25
C LYS A 20 -5.05 10.08 11.99
N GLY A 21 -4.56 9.82 10.78
CA GLY A 21 -3.17 10.01 10.39
C GLY A 21 -2.26 8.82 10.72
N HIS A 22 -2.79 7.66 11.13
CA HIS A 22 -1.96 6.48 11.33
C HIS A 22 -1.54 5.86 9.99
N VAL A 23 -0.26 5.48 9.90
CA VAL A 23 0.33 4.88 8.71
C VAL A 23 0.37 3.36 8.83
N TYR A 24 -0.01 2.68 7.75
CA TYR A 24 0.01 1.23 7.64
C TYR A 24 0.72 0.80 6.36
N TYR A 25 1.35 -0.37 6.40
CA TYR A 25 1.98 -1.03 5.26
C TYR A 25 1.31 -2.38 4.98
N THR A 26 1.18 -2.72 3.70
CA THR A 26 0.79 -4.03 3.21
C THR A 26 1.72 -4.46 2.08
N SER A 27 2.09 -5.73 2.06
CA SER A 27 2.85 -6.38 0.97
C SER A 27 2.02 -7.43 0.22
N ASN A 28 0.75 -7.61 0.59
CA ASN A 28 -0.09 -8.70 0.12
C ASN A 28 -1.45 -8.22 -0.40
N HIS A 29 -1.46 -7.06 -1.06
CA HIS A 29 -2.63 -6.51 -1.75
C HIS A 29 -3.86 -6.41 -0.82
N TYR A 30 -3.67 -5.77 0.34
CA TYR A 30 -4.71 -5.46 1.33
C TYR A 30 -5.21 -6.66 2.16
N ALA A 31 -4.60 -7.84 2.07
CA ALA A 31 -5.00 -8.99 2.89
C ALA A 31 -4.60 -8.84 4.37
N SER A 32 -3.46 -8.19 4.66
CA SER A 32 -3.07 -7.83 6.03
C SER A 32 -2.27 -6.53 6.08
N PHE A 33 -2.21 -5.95 7.29
CA PHE A 33 -1.61 -4.65 7.54
C PHE A 33 -0.68 -4.69 8.75
N VAL A 34 0.48 -4.05 8.62
CA VAL A 34 1.39 -3.76 9.72
C VAL A 34 1.36 -2.26 9.96
N LYS A 35 1.06 -1.85 11.20
CA LYS A 35 1.11 -0.42 11.58
C LYS A 35 2.56 0.04 11.63
N VAL A 36 2.87 1.13 10.94
CA VAL A 36 4.19 1.78 11.00
C VAL A 36 4.21 2.66 12.25
N LYS A 37 5.26 2.51 13.07
CA LYS A 37 5.42 3.23 14.35
C LYS A 37 5.69 4.71 14.14
#